data_AF-A0A077XP67-F1
#
_entry.id   AF-A0A077XP67-F1
#
_cell.length_a   1.000
_cell.length_b   1.000
_cell.length_c   1.000
_cell.angle_alpha   90.00
_cell.angle_beta   90.00
_cell.angle_gamma   90.00
#
_symmetry.space_group_name_H-M   'P 1'
#
loop_
_entity.id
_entity.type
_entity.pdbx_description
1 polymer ?
#
loop_
_entity_poly.entity_id
_entity_poly.type
_entity_poly.pdbx_seq_one_letter_code
_entity_poly.pdbx_strand_id
1 'polypeptide(L)'
;MTIPTNDTAIESPLERLEHALVKPVNFLIIPIFAFANTNITIESEMIHGLIAPLGLGISLGLLLGKPLGIFLMAFICSKLKISSLPEGSNLKHIIGIGLLAGIGFTMSIFISILSYENPLYVNEAKLSILISSVLAGLIGYFLLKSFGNKRSTKQL
;
A
#
# COMPACT_ATOMS: atom_id res chain seq x y z
N MET A 1 -6.81 -12.27 -22.95
CA MET A 1 -8.12 -11.61 -22.80
C MET A 1 -9.22 -12.66 -22.88
N THR A 2 -9.47 -13.38 -21.79
CA THR A 2 -10.43 -14.50 -21.76
C THR A 2 -11.85 -14.08 -21.37
N ILE A 3 -12.05 -12.89 -20.80
CA ILE A 3 -13.35 -12.35 -20.40
C ILE A 3 -13.64 -11.10 -21.24
N PRO A 4 -14.77 -11.05 -21.98
CA PRO A 4 -15.04 -9.96 -22.92
C PRO A 4 -15.43 -8.66 -22.20
N THR A 5 -14.87 -7.55 -22.69
CA THR A 5 -15.26 -6.16 -22.35
C THR A 5 -15.90 -5.49 -23.56
N ASN A 6 -16.56 -4.35 -23.38
CA ASN A 6 -17.10 -3.54 -24.48
C ASN A 6 -16.86 -2.04 -24.23
N ASP A 7 -16.85 -1.23 -25.30
CA ASP A 7 -16.68 0.23 -25.22
C ASP A 7 -18.04 0.98 -25.18
N THR A 8 -19.12 0.27 -24.84
CA THR A 8 -20.47 0.83 -24.84
C THR A 8 -20.90 1.18 -23.42
N ALA A 9 -21.94 1.99 -23.26
CA ALA A 9 -22.51 2.28 -21.95
C ALA A 9 -23.29 1.09 -21.33
N ILE A 10 -23.34 -0.06 -22.02
CA ILE A 10 -24.03 -1.27 -21.57
C ILE A 10 -23.03 -2.13 -20.80
N GLU A 11 -23.36 -2.46 -19.55
CA GLU A 11 -22.51 -3.27 -18.67
C GLU A 11 -22.01 -4.53 -19.37
N SER A 12 -20.70 -4.66 -19.46
CA SER A 12 -20.02 -5.80 -20.07
C SER A 12 -19.97 -7.01 -19.12
N PRO A 13 -19.76 -8.23 -19.63
CA PRO A 13 -19.56 -9.41 -18.79
C PRO A 13 -18.38 -9.27 -17.82
N LEU A 14 -17.32 -8.54 -18.21
CA LEU A 14 -16.18 -8.23 -17.36
C LEU A 14 -16.59 -7.33 -16.20
N GLU A 15 -17.24 -6.19 -16.47
CA GLU A 15 -17.67 -5.24 -15.45
C GLU A 15 -18.65 -5.87 -14.47
N ARG A 16 -19.60 -6.66 -14.98
CA ARG A 16 -20.54 -7.41 -14.14
C ARG A 16 -19.83 -8.38 -13.20
N LEU A 17 -18.80 -9.08 -13.69
CA LEU A 17 -18.00 -9.99 -12.88
C LEU A 17 -17.17 -9.23 -11.84
N GLU A 18 -16.54 -8.11 -12.23
CA GLU A 18 -15.80 -7.24 -11.32
C GLU A 18 -16.69 -6.79 -10.16
N HIS A 19 -17.86 -6.21 -10.46
CA HIS A 19 -18.82 -5.78 -9.46
C HIS A 19 -19.30 -6.93 -8.56
N ALA A 20 -19.48 -8.13 -9.11
CA ALA A 20 -19.83 -9.32 -8.34
C ALA A 20 -18.70 -9.77 -7.41
N LEU A 21 -17.43 -9.61 -7.80
CA LEU A 21 -16.26 -10.04 -7.02
C LEU A 21 -15.82 -9.04 -5.95
N VAL A 22 -16.03 -7.73 -6.14
CA VAL A 22 -15.57 -6.70 -5.20
C VAL A 22 -16.07 -6.96 -3.76
N LYS A 23 -17.36 -7.31 -3.59
CA LYS A 23 -17.94 -7.57 -2.26
C LYS A 23 -17.35 -8.82 -1.58
N PRO A 24 -17.40 -10.03 -2.15
CA PRO A 24 -16.82 -11.21 -1.52
C PRO A 24 -15.32 -11.08 -1.32
N VAL A 25 -14.58 -10.44 -2.25
CA VAL A 25 -13.15 -10.21 -2.08
C VAL A 25 -12.86 -9.36 -0.85
N ASN A 26 -13.51 -8.20 -0.74
CA ASN A 26 -13.22 -7.24 0.33
C ASN A 26 -13.72 -7.69 1.71
N PHE A 27 -14.84 -8.41 1.78
CA PHE A 27 -15.47 -8.78 3.06
C PHE A 27 -15.22 -10.23 3.51
N LEU A 28 -14.80 -11.12 2.61
CA LEU A 28 -14.56 -12.52 2.94
C LEU A 28 -13.11 -12.92 2.64
N ILE A 29 -12.66 -12.77 1.40
CA ILE A 29 -11.36 -13.31 0.96
C ILE A 29 -10.20 -12.57 1.63
N ILE A 30 -10.18 -11.23 1.57
CA ILE A 30 -9.11 -10.43 2.17
C ILE A 30 -9.05 -10.59 3.70
N PRO A 31 -10.17 -10.52 4.45
CA PRO A 31 -10.14 -10.76 5.89
C PRO A 31 -9.68 -12.16 6.27
N ILE A 32 -10.14 -13.21 5.58
CA ILE A 32 -9.70 -14.59 5.84
C ILE A 32 -8.21 -14.75 5.52
N PHE A 33 -7.76 -14.21 4.38
CA PHE A 33 -6.35 -14.26 3.98
C PHE A 33 -5.47 -13.56 5.03
N ALA A 34 -5.86 -12.36 5.45
CA ALA A 34 -5.16 -11.63 6.49
C ALA A 34 -5.09 -12.46 7.77
N PHE A 35 -6.24 -12.91 8.29
CA PHE A 35 -6.32 -13.69 9.52
C PHE A 35 -5.44 -14.96 9.49
N ALA A 36 -5.52 -15.74 8.41
CA ALA A 36 -4.76 -16.98 8.27
C ALA A 36 -3.24 -16.73 8.21
N ASN A 37 -2.81 -15.62 7.62
CA ASN A 37 -1.39 -15.35 7.40
C ASN A 37 -0.75 -14.45 8.46
N THR A 38 -1.53 -13.68 9.21
CA THR A 38 -1.06 -12.83 10.32
C THR A 38 -1.13 -13.53 11.67
N ASN A 39 -1.56 -14.79 11.73
CA ASN A 39 -1.46 -15.61 12.93
C ASN A 39 0.00 -15.99 13.18
N ILE A 40 0.72 -15.09 13.85
CA ILE A 40 2.16 -15.19 14.08
C ILE A 40 2.39 -15.35 15.59
N THR A 41 3.09 -16.40 15.99
CA THR A 41 3.60 -16.54 17.35
C THR A 41 4.80 -15.61 17.51
N ILE A 42 4.74 -14.66 18.44
CA ILE A 42 5.87 -13.75 18.66
C ILE A 42 6.93 -14.49 19.48
N GLU A 43 8.02 -14.83 18.79
CA GLU A 43 9.21 -15.45 19.38
C GLU A 43 10.34 -14.42 19.47
N SER A 44 11.25 -14.61 20.44
CA SER A 44 12.38 -13.68 20.65
C SER A 44 13.27 -13.54 19.41
N GLU A 45 13.43 -14.62 18.64
CA GLU A 45 14.23 -14.66 17.42
C GLU A 45 13.67 -13.72 16.35
N MET A 46 12.34 -13.61 16.24
CA MET A 46 11.68 -12.72 15.28
C MET A 46 11.91 -11.24 15.58
N ILE A 47 12.05 -10.89 16.86
CA ILE A 47 12.35 -9.51 17.27
C ILE A 47 13.76 -9.13 16.83
N HIS A 48 14.72 -10.06 16.91
CA HIS A 48 16.05 -9.86 16.35
C HIS A 48 16.00 -9.72 14.81
N GLY A 49 15.16 -10.51 14.15
CA GLY A 49 14.89 -10.41 12.71
C GLY A 49 14.43 -9.03 12.23
N LEU A 50 13.83 -8.23 13.11
CA LEU A 50 13.40 -6.87 12.80
C LEU A 50 14.56 -5.90 12.52
N ILE A 51 15.67 -6.10 13.22
CA ILE A 51 16.91 -5.32 13.11
C ILE A 51 17.89 -6.04 12.15
N ALA A 52 17.61 -7.30 11.80
CA ALA A 52 18.36 -8.01 10.79
C ALA A 52 18.22 -7.35 9.40
N PRO A 53 19.16 -7.60 8.47
CA PRO A 53 19.12 -7.02 7.13
C PRO A 53 17.80 -7.23 6.39
N LEU A 54 17.16 -8.39 6.59
CA LEU A 54 15.85 -8.71 6.01
C LEU A 54 14.77 -7.74 6.50
N GLY A 55 14.58 -7.64 7.81
CA GLY A 55 13.55 -6.78 8.41
C GLY A 55 13.79 -5.31 8.12
N LEU A 56 15.04 -4.84 8.18
CA LEU A 56 15.41 -3.47 7.81
C LEU A 56 15.17 -3.21 6.32
N GLY A 57 15.53 -4.13 5.43
CA GLY A 57 15.32 -4.00 3.99
C GLY A 57 13.83 -3.85 3.65
N ILE A 58 12.98 -4.69 4.24
CA ILE A 58 11.52 -4.60 4.10
C ILE A 58 11.01 -3.27 4.63
N SER A 59 11.44 -2.89 5.84
CA SER A 59 10.93 -1.69 6.52
C SER A 59 11.32 -0.42 5.76
N LEU A 60 12.57 -0.29 5.34
CA LEU A 60 13.05 0.84 4.55
C LEU A 60 12.42 0.84 3.15
N GLY A 61 12.22 -0.32 2.53
CA GLY A 61 11.55 -0.44 1.23
C GLY A 61 10.10 0.08 1.27
N LEU A 62 9.35 -0.27 2.32
CA LEU A 62 7.97 0.18 2.49
C LEU A 62 7.87 1.64 2.97
N LEU A 63 8.64 2.04 3.98
CA LEU A 63 8.55 3.36 4.61
C LEU A 63 9.26 4.46 3.83
N LEU A 64 10.32 4.15 3.09
CA LEU A 64 11.10 5.15 2.33
C LEU A 64 11.05 4.87 0.83
N GLY A 65 11.24 3.62 0.41
CA GLY A 65 11.29 3.24 -1.00
C GLY A 65 10.02 3.64 -1.75
N LYS A 66 8.84 3.25 -1.24
CA LYS A 66 7.55 3.57 -1.88
C LYS A 66 7.25 5.08 -1.92
N PRO A 67 7.35 5.85 -0.83
CA PRO A 67 7.13 7.29 -0.89
C PRO A 67 8.11 8.02 -1.80
N LEU A 68 9.41 7.69 -1.73
CA LEU A 68 10.42 8.32 -2.56
C LEU A 68 10.21 8.01 -4.04
N GLY A 69 9.90 6.75 -4.39
CA GLY A 69 9.62 6.35 -5.76
C GLY A 69 8.41 7.06 -6.35
N ILE A 70 7.30 7.11 -5.59
CA ILE A 70 6.07 7.79 -6.01
C ILE A 70 6.31 9.30 -6.15
N PHE A 71 6.94 9.93 -5.16
CA PHE A 71 7.23 11.35 -5.20
C PHE A 71 8.15 11.71 -6.37
N LEU A 72 9.24 10.96 -6.56
CA LEU A 72 10.21 11.23 -7.61
C LEU A 72 9.56 11.10 -8.99
N MET A 73 8.77 10.04 -9.23
CA MET A 73 8.09 9.91 -10.51
C MET A 73 7.04 10.99 -10.74
N ALA A 74 6.22 11.29 -9.74
CA ALA A 74 5.25 12.39 -9.85
C ALA A 74 5.94 13.74 -10.12
N PHE A 75 7.08 14.00 -9.46
CA PHE A 75 7.87 15.21 -9.67
C PHE A 75 8.47 15.29 -11.07
N ILE A 76 9.06 14.19 -11.56
CA ILE A 76 9.64 14.12 -12.91
C ILE A 76 8.54 14.29 -13.97
N CYS A 77 7.43 13.56 -13.87
CA CYS A 77 6.31 13.66 -14.80
C CYS A 77 5.71 15.07 -14.83
N SER A 78 5.61 15.72 -13.67
CA SER A 78 5.14 17.10 -13.57
C SER A 78 6.12 18.09 -14.19
N LYS A 79 7.42 17.92 -13.95
CA LYS A 79 8.47 18.80 -14.49
C LYS A 79 8.62 18.67 -16.00
N LEU A 80 8.46 17.47 -16.54
CA LEU A 80 8.47 17.20 -17.99
C LEU A 80 7.16 17.53 -18.68
N LYS A 81 6.14 18.04 -17.95
CA LYS A 81 4.80 18.34 -18.46
C LYS A 81 4.10 17.14 -19.12
N ILE A 82 4.44 15.92 -18.69
CA ILE A 82 3.80 14.67 -19.14
C ILE A 82 2.44 14.51 -18.44
N SER A 83 2.35 14.95 -17.19
CA SER A 83 1.12 14.92 -16.38
C SER A 83 1.05 16.14 -15.47
N SER A 84 -0.17 16.57 -15.15
CA SER A 84 -0.44 17.55 -14.09
C SER A 84 -0.87 16.85 -12.80
N LEU A 85 -0.68 17.53 -11.66
CA LEU A 85 -1.27 17.09 -10.40
C LEU A 85 -2.79 17.36 -10.41
N PRO A 86 -3.61 16.50 -9.78
CA PRO A 86 -5.05 16.73 -9.63
C PRO A 86 -5.38 18.09 -9.00
N GLU A 87 -6.52 18.66 -9.36
CA GLU A 87 -6.98 19.94 -8.81
C GLU A 87 -7.06 19.90 -7.28
N GLY A 88 -6.57 20.97 -6.63
CA GLY A 88 -6.53 21.06 -5.17
C GLY A 88 -5.42 20.24 -4.49
N SER A 89 -4.70 19.39 -5.24
CA SER A 89 -3.57 18.63 -4.68
C SER A 89 -2.25 19.41 -4.77
N ASN A 90 -1.25 18.97 -4.00
CA ASN A 90 0.08 19.58 -3.98
C ASN A 90 1.11 18.47 -3.73
N LEU A 91 2.40 18.73 -3.98
CA LEU A 91 3.46 17.73 -3.80
C LEU A 91 3.50 17.13 -2.38
N LYS A 92 3.08 17.89 -1.36
CA LYS A 92 2.94 17.39 0.01
C LYS A 92 1.87 16.29 0.15
N HIS A 93 0.77 16.40 -0.59
CA HIS A 93 -0.25 15.35 -0.65
C HIS A 93 0.30 14.09 -1.30
N ILE A 94 1.13 14.23 -2.35
CA ILE A 94 1.78 13.09 -3.01
C ILE A 94 2.71 12.34 -2.05
N ILE A 95 3.50 13.04 -1.24
CA ILE A 95 4.36 12.40 -0.24
C ILE A 95 3.52 11.59 0.76
N GLY A 96 2.41 12.15 1.24
CA GLY A 96 1.58 11.46 2.20
C GLY A 96 0.77 10.30 1.61
N ILE A 97 0.30 10.41 0.36
CA ILE A 97 -0.27 9.28 -0.38
C ILE A 97 0.81 8.22 -0.61
N GLY A 98 2.05 8.63 -0.89
CA GLY A 98 3.19 7.73 -1.03
C GLY A 98 3.47 6.94 0.24
N LEU A 99 3.32 7.56 1.42
CA LEU A 99 3.39 6.88 2.72
C LEU A 99 2.22 5.91 2.93
N LEU A 100 0.99 6.28 2.56
CA LEU A 100 -0.14 5.35 2.60
C LEU A 100 0.03 4.17 1.62
N ALA A 101 0.65 4.40 0.46
CA ALA A 101 1.03 3.32 -0.45
C ALA A 101 2.10 2.38 0.15
N GLY A 102 2.82 2.86 1.17
CA GLY A 102 3.71 2.09 2.05
C GLY A 102 3.03 0.99 2.86
N ILE A 103 1.69 0.98 2.95
CA ILE A 103 0.91 -0.07 3.61
C ILE A 103 0.94 -1.33 2.73
N GLY A 104 1.96 -2.15 2.92
CA GLY A 104 2.15 -3.39 2.15
C GLY A 104 1.24 -4.54 2.58
N PHE A 105 0.88 -4.59 3.87
CA PHE A 105 0.05 -5.59 4.54
C PHE A 105 -0.18 -6.90 3.75
N THR A 106 -1.38 -7.13 3.20
CA THR A 106 -1.75 -8.42 2.58
C THR A 106 -0.91 -8.76 1.35
N MET A 107 -0.66 -7.81 0.45
CA MET A 107 0.11 -8.06 -0.77
C MET A 107 1.59 -8.32 -0.44
N SER A 108 2.18 -7.59 0.50
CA SER A 108 3.56 -7.85 0.92
C SER A 108 3.69 -9.17 1.68
N ILE A 109 2.71 -9.55 2.52
CA ILE A 109 2.69 -10.86 3.19
C ILE A 109 2.57 -11.98 2.18
N PHE A 110 1.71 -11.82 1.17
CA PHE A 110 1.60 -12.80 0.09
C PHE A 110 2.92 -13.00 -0.65
N ILE A 111 3.59 -11.90 -0.99
CA ILE A 111 4.90 -11.95 -1.65
C ILE A 111 5.96 -12.57 -0.76
N SER A 112 5.98 -12.32 0.56
CA SER A 112 6.98 -12.93 1.45
C SER A 112 6.83 -14.45 1.52
N ILE A 113 5.60 -14.97 1.54
CA ILE A 113 5.32 -16.42 1.53
C ILE A 113 5.81 -17.07 0.23
N LEU A 114 5.74 -16.36 -0.90
CA LEU A 114 6.25 -16.85 -2.19
C LEU A 114 7.76 -16.69 -2.35
N SER A 115 8.38 -15.75 -1.61
CA SER A 115 9.79 -15.38 -1.80
C SER A 115 10.75 -16.19 -0.93
N TYR A 116 10.27 -16.80 0.15
CA TYR A 116 11.12 -17.49 1.13
C TYR A 116 10.61 -18.90 1.41
N GLU A 117 11.50 -19.89 1.31
CA GLU A 117 11.21 -21.28 1.69
C GLU A 117 11.33 -21.50 3.21
N ASN A 118 12.25 -20.78 3.87
CA ASN A 118 12.48 -20.93 5.30
C ASN A 118 11.33 -20.27 6.10
N PRO A 119 10.59 -21.05 6.94
CA PRO A 119 9.49 -20.52 7.75
C PRO A 119 9.89 -19.39 8.68
N LEU A 120 11.14 -19.38 9.18
CA LEU A 120 11.66 -18.36 10.07
C LEU A 120 11.74 -16.99 9.35
N TYR A 121 12.26 -16.95 8.13
CA TYR A 121 12.30 -15.73 7.31
C TYR A 121 10.91 -15.25 6.89
N VAL A 122 9.98 -16.17 6.61
CA VAL A 122 8.59 -15.80 6.35
C VAL A 122 7.98 -15.08 7.55
N ASN A 123 8.20 -15.61 8.76
CA ASN A 123 7.68 -15.04 9.99
C ASN A 123 8.32 -13.69 10.31
N GLU A 124 9.65 -13.56 10.20
CA GLU A 124 10.36 -12.28 10.34
C GLU A 124 9.83 -11.23 9.34
N ALA A 125 9.70 -11.60 8.06
CA ALA A 125 9.18 -10.73 7.03
C ALA A 125 7.75 -10.27 7.33
N LYS A 126 6.86 -11.19 7.73
CA LYS A 126 5.48 -10.85 8.12
C LYS A 126 5.46 -9.83 9.26
N LEU A 127 6.27 -10.03 10.30
CA LEU A 127 6.36 -9.09 11.42
C LEU A 127 6.88 -7.71 10.98
N SER A 128 7.94 -7.66 10.17
CA SER A 128 8.46 -6.40 9.62
C SER A 128 7.44 -5.67 8.75
N ILE A 129 6.70 -6.40 7.90
CA ILE A 129 5.63 -5.84 7.06
C ILE A 129 4.52 -5.26 7.93
N LEU A 130 4.08 -5.96 8.97
CA LEU A 130 3.03 -5.50 9.88
C LEU A 130 3.41 -4.19 10.57
N ILE A 131 4.59 -4.16 11.20
CA ILE A 131 5.09 -2.97 11.91
C ILE A 131 5.26 -1.80 10.94
N SER A 132 5.87 -2.05 9.79
CA SER A 132 6.07 -1.01 8.78
C SER A 132 4.76 -0.48 8.21
N SER A 133 3.76 -1.36 7.99
CA SER A 133 2.45 -0.95 7.48
C SER A 133 1.69 -0.07 8.48
N VAL A 134 1.76 -0.39 9.78
CA VAL A 134 1.18 0.44 10.84
C VAL A 134 1.88 1.80 10.90
N LEU A 135 3.21 1.83 10.89
CA LEU A 135 3.98 3.08 10.89
C LEU A 135 3.69 3.93 9.64
N ALA A 136 3.68 3.32 8.45
CA ALA A 136 3.37 3.99 7.19
C ALA A 136 1.97 4.59 7.20
N GLY A 137 0.98 3.83 7.69
CA GLY A 137 -0.40 4.29 7.84
C GLY A 137 -0.54 5.44 8.83
N LEU A 138 0.07 5.35 10.01
CA LEU A 138 0.03 6.42 11.01
C LEU A 138 0.70 7.70 10.51
N ILE A 139 1.94 7.59 10.02
CA ILE A 139 2.70 8.75 9.52
C ILE A 139 1.98 9.38 8.33
N GLY A 140 1.53 8.56 7.36
CA GLY A 140 0.77 9.02 6.20
C GLY A 140 -0.52 9.74 6.60
N TYR A 141 -1.30 9.16 7.52
CA TYR A 141 -2.53 9.75 8.04
C TYR A 141 -2.29 11.10 8.72
N PHE A 142 -1.33 11.18 9.66
CA PHE A 142 -1.04 12.43 10.37
C PHE A 142 -0.51 13.51 9.43
N LEU A 143 0.32 13.13 8.44
CA LEU A 143 0.81 14.05 7.43
C LEU A 143 -0.33 14.62 6.59
N LEU A 144 -1.23 13.77 6.08
CA LEU A 144 -2.41 14.22 5.32
C LEU A 144 -3.33 15.10 6.16
N LYS A 145 -3.60 14.70 7.39
CA LYS A 145 -4.46 15.45 8.32
C LYS A 145 -3.92 16.86 8.58
N SER A 146 -2.61 17.02 8.70
CA SER A 146 -1.97 18.33 8.90
C SER A 146 -2.14 19.25 7.68
N PHE A 147 -2.19 18.69 6.47
CA PHE A 147 -2.34 19.46 5.24
C PHE A 147 -3.79 19.69 4.80
N GLY A 148 -4.74 18.88 5.28
CA GLY A 148 -6.16 19.02 4.97
C GLY A 148 -6.86 20.26 5.56
N ASN A 149 -6.18 21.09 6.37
CA ASN A 149 -6.82 22.15 7.15
C ASN A 149 -6.53 23.59 6.66
N LYS A 150 -6.05 23.79 5.43
CA LYS A 150 -5.78 25.13 4.88
C LYS A 150 -6.32 25.29 3.46
N ARG A 151 -7.64 25.50 3.30
CA ARG A 151 -8.27 26.29 2.22
C ARG A 151 -9.81 26.27 2.28
N SER A 152 -10.39 26.98 3.24
CA SER A 152 -11.76 27.50 3.14
C SER A 152 -11.80 28.98 3.52
N THR A 153 -10.89 29.78 2.98
CA THR A 153 -10.92 31.24 3.16
C THR A 153 -10.19 31.94 2.01
N LYS A 154 -10.83 32.03 0.84
CA LYS A 154 -10.67 33.12 -0.16
C LYS A 154 -11.45 32.77 -1.43
N GLN A 155 -12.78 32.94 -1.38
CA GLN A 155 -13.61 33.34 -2.51
C GLN A 155 -14.84 34.07 -1.92
N LEU A 156 -14.67 35.36 -1.66
CA LEU A 156 -15.70 36.40 -1.68
C LEU A 156 -15.07 37.59 -2.41
#